data_AF-A0A7V0LTY5-F1
#
_entry.id   AF-A0A7V0LTY5-F1
#
_cell.length_a   1.000
_cell.length_b   1.000
_cell.length_c   1.000
_cell.angle_alpha   90.00
_cell.angle_beta   90.00
_cell.angle_gamma   90.00
#
_symmetry.space_group_name_H-M   'P 1'
#
loop_
_entity.id
_entity.type
_entity.pdbx_description
1 polymer ?
#
loop_
_entity_poly.entity_id
_entity_poly.type
_entity_poly.pdbx_seq_one_letter_code
_entity_poly.pdbx_strand_id
1 'polypeptide(L)'
;MYYVVQNREGRFNLLNPGEIRVSSWIGIYDDEGNLIKAVSVTDDEPIFFDDDEPEEIARQLERWLNRVVYTSEEDKIKDMIKFLRENSKELMVGKLKKDIHRINERIEQLRKEKEALVRKLNEVTIQEKMIDVVEVDEE
;
A
#
# COMPACT_ATOMS: atom_id res chain seq x y z
N MET A 1 -10.98 -12.66 4.47
CA MET A 1 -9.51 -12.47 4.40
C MET A 1 -9.14 -11.47 3.31
N TYR A 2 -7.99 -10.80 3.40
CA TYR A 2 -7.44 -9.93 2.34
C TYR A 2 -5.92 -10.07 2.22
N TYR A 3 -5.35 -9.56 1.12
CA TYR A 3 -3.90 -9.51 0.91
C TYR A 3 -3.39 -8.07 0.82
N VAL A 4 -2.09 -7.90 1.11
CA VAL A 4 -1.35 -6.64 0.96
C VAL A 4 -0.02 -6.96 0.31
N VAL A 5 0.34 -6.18 -0.71
CA VAL A 5 1.67 -6.23 -1.33
C VAL A 5 2.49 -5.02 -0.92
N GLN A 6 3.78 -5.23 -0.67
CA GLN A 6 4.74 -4.17 -0.41
C GLN A 6 6.03 -4.44 -1.16
N ASN A 7 6.49 -3.42 -1.89
CA ASN A 7 7.78 -3.46 -2.58
C ASN A 7 8.73 -2.49 -1.91
N ARG A 8 9.96 -2.95 -1.64
CA ARG A 8 11.00 -2.12 -1.01
C ARG A 8 12.34 -2.35 -1.67
N GLU A 9 12.96 -1.27 -2.13
CA GLU A 9 14.36 -1.28 -2.51
C GLU A 9 15.28 -1.34 -1.31
N GLY A 10 16.35 -2.11 -1.43
CA GLY A 10 17.31 -2.29 -0.35
C GLY A 10 18.58 -3.02 -0.78
N ARG A 11 19.57 -2.96 0.11
CA ARG A 11 20.84 -3.68 -0.03
C ARG A 11 20.68 -5.04 0.66
N PHE A 12 20.09 -5.97 -0.07
CA PHE A 12 19.81 -7.32 0.46
C PHE A 12 20.98 -8.28 0.24
N ASN A 13 21.94 -7.94 -0.61
CA ASN A 13 23.12 -8.76 -0.87
C ASN A 13 24.23 -8.46 0.16
N LEU A 14 24.45 -9.38 1.10
CA LEU A 14 25.53 -9.29 2.10
C LEU A 14 26.94 -9.38 1.47
N LEU A 15 27.07 -10.06 0.33
CA LEU A 15 28.34 -10.23 -0.38
C LEU A 15 28.67 -9.05 -1.29
N ASN A 16 27.66 -8.30 -1.73
CA ASN A 16 27.82 -7.07 -2.49
C ASN A 16 26.88 -5.97 -1.96
N PRO A 17 27.26 -5.27 -0.87
CA PRO A 17 26.42 -4.25 -0.25
C PRO A 17 26.17 -3.00 -1.11
N GLY A 18 26.85 -2.88 -2.26
CA GLY A 18 26.60 -1.82 -3.23
C GLY A 18 25.44 -2.14 -4.18
N GLU A 19 25.02 -3.40 -4.26
CA GLU A 19 23.92 -3.86 -5.09
C GLU A 19 22.57 -3.50 -4.47
N ILE A 20 21.74 -2.80 -5.23
CA ILE A 20 20.35 -2.50 -4.87
C ILE A 20 19.48 -3.57 -5.52
N ARG A 21 18.59 -4.16 -4.72
CA ARG A 21 17.55 -5.09 -5.17
C ARG A 21 16.20 -4.68 -4.63
N VAL A 22 15.14 -5.21 -5.22
CA VAL A 22 13.76 -5.02 -4.76
C VAL A 22 13.31 -6.26 -4.00
N SER A 23 12.85 -6.06 -2.77
CA SER A 23 12.12 -7.07 -2.00
C SER A 23 10.63 -6.88 -2.26
N SER A 24 10.00 -7.87 -2.89
CA SER A 24 8.55 -7.95 -3.06
C SER A 24 7.98 -8.84 -1.95
N TRP A 25 7.13 -8.26 -1.12
CA TRP A 25 6.53 -8.89 0.05
C TRP A 25 5.02 -8.98 -0.13
N ILE A 26 4.45 -10.14 0.19
CA ILE A 26 3.00 -10.32 0.25
C ILE A 26 2.60 -10.90 1.60
N GLY A 27 1.62 -10.28 2.23
CA GLY A 27 0.98 -10.75 3.46
C GLY A 27 -0.51 -11.00 3.26
N ILE A 28 -0.98 -12.10 3.84
CA ILE A 28 -2.39 -12.48 3.95
C ILE A 28 -2.85 -12.19 5.37
N TYR A 29 -3.99 -11.54 5.49
CA TYR A 29 -4.58 -11.14 6.75
C TYR A 29 -6.01 -11.65 6.87
N ASP A 30 -6.44 -11.92 8.11
CA ASP A 30 -7.85 -12.14 8.42
C ASP A 30 -8.63 -10.82 8.40
N ASP A 31 -9.94 -10.90 8.62
CA ASP A 31 -10.83 -9.73 8.61
C ASP A 31 -10.62 -8.82 9.84
N GLU A 32 -9.95 -9.31 10.89
CA GLU A 32 -9.60 -8.55 12.09
C GLU A 32 -8.24 -7.83 11.93
N GLY A 33 -7.50 -8.13 10.87
CA GLY A 33 -6.18 -7.55 10.59
C GLY A 33 -5.02 -8.33 11.19
N ASN A 34 -5.23 -9.55 11.65
CA ASN A 34 -4.14 -10.43 12.08
C ASN A 34 -3.47 -11.07 10.86
N LEU A 35 -2.13 -11.15 10.89
CA LEU A 35 -1.34 -11.77 9.83
C LEU A 35 -1.49 -13.31 9.88
N ILE A 36 -1.99 -13.89 8.80
CA ILE A 36 -2.14 -15.35 8.64
C ILE A 36 -0.87 -15.95 8.04
N LYS A 37 -0.37 -15.36 6.95
CA LYS A 37 0.77 -15.87 6.18
C LYS A 37 1.49 -14.73 5.49
N ALA A 38 2.81 -14.83 5.34
CA ALA A 38 3.56 -13.92 4.50
C ALA A 38 4.70 -14.63 3.79
N VAL A 39 5.11 -14.10 2.64
CA VAL A 39 6.36 -14.46 1.96
C VAL A 39 7.03 -13.20 1.44
N SER A 40 8.37 -13.25 1.38
CA SER A 40 9.19 -12.19 0.80
C SER A 40 10.13 -12.80 -0.22
N VAL A 41 10.22 -12.17 -1.38
CA VAL A 41 11.08 -12.59 -2.49
C VAL A 41 11.85 -11.39 -2.99
N THR A 42 13.11 -11.59 -3.37
CA THR A 42 13.99 -10.51 -3.84
C THR A 42 14.37 -10.73 -5.30
N ASP A 43 14.31 -9.67 -6.10
CA ASP A 43 14.75 -9.64 -7.50
C ASP A 43 15.31 -8.25 -7.84
N ASP A 44 15.77 -8.06 -9.06
CA ASP A 44 16.33 -6.77 -9.53
C ASP A 44 15.22 -5.72 -9.72
N GLU A 45 13.99 -6.16 -9.97
CA GLU A 45 12.80 -5.33 -10.16
C GLU A 45 11.63 -5.86 -9.30
N PRO A 46 10.56 -5.07 -9.06
CA PRO A 46 9.37 -5.57 -8.40
C PRO A 46 8.80 -6.79 -9.14
N ILE A 47 8.47 -7.83 -8.39
CA ILE A 47 7.95 -9.07 -8.96
C ILE A 47 6.45 -8.88 -9.24
N PHE A 48 5.68 -8.51 -8.21
CA PHE A 48 4.23 -8.24 -8.21
C PHE A 48 3.91 -6.87 -7.59
N PHE A 49 2.71 -6.36 -7.86
CA PHE A 49 2.20 -5.07 -7.37
C PHE A 49 0.91 -5.23 -6.54
N ASP A 50 0.52 -4.16 -5.83
CA ASP A 50 -0.65 -4.20 -4.95
C ASP A 50 -1.98 -4.30 -5.69
N ASP A 51 -2.03 -3.89 -6.95
CA ASP A 51 -3.18 -4.01 -7.84
C ASP A 51 -3.26 -5.35 -8.58
N ASP A 52 -2.22 -6.19 -8.50
CA ASP A 52 -2.24 -7.52 -9.12
C ASP A 52 -3.24 -8.44 -8.41
N GLU A 53 -4.00 -9.20 -9.20
CA GLU A 53 -4.92 -10.21 -8.66
C GLU A 53 -4.15 -11.39 -8.04
N PRO A 54 -4.73 -12.13 -7.07
CA PRO A 54 -4.08 -13.26 -6.42
C PRO A 54 -3.49 -14.30 -7.40
N GLU A 55 -4.16 -14.55 -8.52
CA GLU A 55 -3.67 -15.50 -9.53
C GLU A 55 -2.51 -14.97 -10.36
N GLU A 56 -2.48 -13.67 -10.58
CA GLU A 56 -1.34 -13.03 -11.21
C GLU A 56 -0.13 -13.09 -10.28
N ILE A 57 -0.31 -12.77 -9.00
CA ILE A 57 0.74 -12.86 -7.98
C ILE A 57 1.25 -14.30 -7.87
N ALA A 58 0.36 -15.30 -7.82
CA ALA A 58 0.73 -16.71 -7.76
C ALA A 58 1.56 -17.12 -8.99
N ARG A 59 1.17 -16.68 -10.19
CA ARG A 59 1.90 -16.95 -11.44
C ARG A 59 3.30 -16.32 -11.44
N GLN A 60 3.43 -15.10 -10.91
CA GLN A 60 4.72 -14.42 -10.85
C GLN A 60 5.64 -15.05 -9.81
N LEU A 61 5.12 -15.46 -8.65
CA LEU A 61 5.86 -16.23 -7.66
C LEU A 61 6.39 -17.56 -8.22
N GLU A 62 5.59 -18.29 -9.01
CA GLU A 62 6.06 -19.50 -9.70
C GLU A 62 7.18 -19.20 -10.71
N ARG A 63 7.05 -18.13 -11.49
CA ARG A 63 8.08 -17.72 -12.44
C ARG A 63 9.39 -17.37 -11.75
N TRP A 64 9.30 -16.64 -10.62
CA TRP A 64 10.46 -16.33 -9.80
C TRP A 64 11.10 -17.60 -9.26
N LEU A 65 10.29 -18.50 -8.68
CA LEU A 65 10.79 -19.75 -8.09
C LEU A 65 11.52 -20.63 -9.11
N ASN A 66 11.03 -20.68 -10.36
CA ASN A 66 11.66 -21.44 -11.44
C ASN A 66 13.00 -20.84 -11.93
N ARG A 67 13.29 -19.57 -11.63
CA ARG A 67 14.54 -18.90 -12.00
C ARG A 67 15.60 -18.99 -10.92
N VAL A 68 15.20 -19.20 -9.67
CA VAL A 68 16.09 -19.23 -8.52
C VAL A 68 16.67 -20.62 -8.34
N VAL A 69 18.01 -20.71 -8.29
CA VAL A 69 18.72 -21.99 -8.14
C VAL A 69 18.52 -22.60 -6.74
N TYR A 70 18.41 -21.74 -5.72
CA TYR A 70 18.19 -22.16 -4.34
C TYR A 70 17.53 -21.04 -3.52
N THR A 71 16.51 -21.39 -2.76
CA THR A 71 15.94 -20.53 -1.72
C THR A 71 15.54 -21.37 -0.52
N SER A 72 15.86 -20.90 0.70
CA SER A 72 15.45 -21.57 1.94
C SER A 72 13.94 -21.46 2.21
N GLU A 73 13.21 -20.66 1.43
CA GLU A 73 11.78 -20.42 1.59
C GLU A 73 10.92 -21.13 0.52
N GLU A 74 11.48 -22.05 -0.26
CA GLU A 74 10.80 -22.70 -1.39
C GLU A 74 9.43 -23.29 -1.00
N ASP A 75 9.39 -24.07 0.08
CA ASP A 75 8.14 -24.70 0.55
C ASP A 75 7.10 -23.65 0.99
N LYS A 76 7.54 -22.56 1.65
CA LYS A 76 6.64 -21.48 2.05
C LYS A 76 6.07 -20.74 0.84
N ILE A 77 6.88 -20.54 -0.19
CA ILE A 77 6.48 -19.88 -1.45
C ILE A 77 5.49 -20.77 -2.20
N LYS A 78 5.76 -22.07 -2.32
CA LYS A 78 4.83 -23.06 -2.91
C LYS A 78 3.50 -23.09 -2.17
N ASP A 79 3.52 -23.07 -0.85
CA ASP A 79 2.31 -23.03 -0.04
C ASP A 79 1.54 -21.72 -0.21
N MET A 80 2.24 -20.57 -0.32
CA MET A 80 1.62 -19.29 -0.65
C MET A 80 0.95 -19.31 -2.04
N ILE A 81 1.63 -19.83 -3.07
CA ILE A 81 1.09 -19.95 -4.43
C ILE A 81 -0.22 -20.76 -4.40
N LYS A 82 -0.21 -21.90 -3.70
CA LYS A 82 -1.40 -22.74 -3.54
C LYS A 82 -2.51 -21.97 -2.82
N PHE A 83 -2.19 -21.29 -1.73
CA PHE A 83 -3.16 -20.53 -0.95
C PHE A 83 -3.83 -19.42 -1.78
N LEU A 84 -3.05 -18.67 -2.55
CA LEU A 84 -3.56 -17.61 -3.43
C LEU A 84 -4.58 -18.16 -4.44
N ARG A 85 -4.27 -19.31 -5.05
CA ARG A 85 -5.16 -20.00 -6.00
C ARG A 85 -6.45 -20.49 -5.39
N GLU A 86 -6.35 -21.16 -4.25
CA GLU A 86 -7.52 -21.72 -3.58
C GLU A 86 -8.47 -20.64 -3.04
N ASN A 87 -7.93 -19.47 -2.69
CA ASN A 87 -8.68 -18.40 -2.02
C ASN A 87 -8.83 -17.13 -2.86
N SER A 88 -8.49 -17.16 -4.16
CA SER A 88 -8.38 -15.97 -5.02
C SER A 88 -9.62 -15.07 -4.96
N LYS A 89 -10.82 -15.64 -5.12
CA LYS A 89 -12.08 -14.88 -5.07
C LYS A 89 -12.33 -14.23 -3.72
N GLU A 90 -12.08 -14.95 -2.63
CA GLU A 90 -12.29 -14.43 -1.29
C GLU A 90 -11.32 -13.28 -1.00
N LEU A 91 -10.04 -13.49 -1.34
CA LEU A 91 -8.97 -12.50 -1.19
C LEU A 91 -9.26 -11.21 -1.98
N MET A 92 -9.78 -11.34 -3.20
CA MET A 92 -10.23 -10.19 -4.00
C MET A 92 -11.37 -9.43 -3.34
N VAL A 93 -12.41 -10.14 -2.88
CA VAL A 93 -13.54 -9.51 -2.18
C VAL A 93 -13.07 -8.79 -0.92
N GLY A 94 -12.19 -9.42 -0.12
CA GLY A 94 -11.67 -8.83 1.10
C GLY A 94 -10.79 -7.60 0.82
N LYS A 95 -9.93 -7.66 -0.19
CA LYS A 95 -9.13 -6.49 -0.61
C LYS A 95 -10.03 -5.32 -1.00
N LEU A 96 -11.03 -5.56 -1.86
CA LEU A 96 -11.97 -4.51 -2.28
C LEU A 96 -12.71 -3.89 -1.09
N LYS A 97 -13.19 -4.71 -0.14
CA LYS A 97 -13.83 -4.19 1.09
C LYS A 97 -12.88 -3.30 1.89
N LYS A 98 -11.63 -3.73 2.07
CA LYS A 98 -10.61 -2.97 2.79
C LYS A 98 -10.27 -1.66 2.08
N ASP A 99 -10.13 -1.68 0.76
CA ASP A 99 -9.86 -0.48 -0.05
C ASP A 99 -11.02 0.51 0.01
N ILE A 100 -12.26 0.04 -0.13
CA ILE A 100 -13.46 0.88 0.04
C ILE A 100 -13.47 1.53 1.43
N HIS A 101 -13.20 0.76 2.48
CA HIS A 101 -13.16 1.29 3.84
C HIS A 101 -12.10 2.39 3.99
N ARG A 102 -10.86 2.14 3.54
CA ARG A 102 -9.76 3.10 3.55
C ARG A 102 -10.09 4.38 2.77
N ILE A 103 -10.74 4.24 1.61
CA ILE A 103 -11.17 5.38 0.79
C ILE A 103 -12.21 6.22 1.55
N ASN A 104 -13.19 5.58 2.20
CA ASN A 104 -14.20 6.28 2.98
C ASN A 104 -13.58 7.06 4.16
N GLU A 105 -12.63 6.46 4.88
CA GLU A 105 -11.90 7.16 5.93
C GLU A 105 -11.15 8.39 5.40
N ARG A 106 -10.49 8.25 4.23
CA ARG A 106 -9.79 9.36 3.60
C ARG A 106 -10.74 10.47 3.14
N ILE A 107 -11.91 10.14 2.63
CA ILE A 107 -12.95 11.11 2.28
C ILE A 107 -13.36 11.92 3.51
N GLU A 108 -13.59 11.27 4.66
CA GLU A 108 -13.96 11.95 5.90
C GLU A 108 -12.85 12.86 6.42
N GLN A 109 -11.59 12.44 6.32
CA GLN A 109 -10.44 13.29 6.65
C GLN A 109 -10.38 14.53 5.75
N LEU A 110 -10.50 14.34 4.43
CA LEU A 110 -10.48 15.43 3.45
C LEU A 110 -11.64 16.41 3.65
N ARG A 111 -12.82 15.93 4.06
CA ARG A 111 -13.96 16.79 4.43
C ARG A 111 -13.61 17.70 5.59
N LYS A 112 -13.03 17.15 6.66
CA LYS A 112 -12.59 17.93 7.83
C LYS A 112 -11.50 18.94 7.48
N GLU A 113 -10.50 18.53 6.69
CA GLU A 113 -9.43 19.41 6.21
C GLU A 113 -10.00 20.57 5.39
N LYS A 114 -10.94 20.30 4.49
CA LYS A 114 -11.64 21.33 3.70
C LYS A 114 -12.38 22.33 4.59
N GLU A 115 -13.15 21.86 5.58
CA GLU A 115 -13.86 22.74 6.50
C GLU A 115 -12.90 23.64 7.29
N ALA A 116 -11.78 23.10 7.75
CA ALA A 116 -10.76 23.88 8.46
C ALA A 116 -10.14 24.95 7.56
N LEU A 117 -9.84 24.63 6.30
CA LEU A 117 -9.33 25.59 5.32
C LEU A 117 -10.33 26.70 5.00
N VAL A 118 -11.62 26.36 4.85
CA VAL A 118 -12.69 27.35 4.64
C VAL A 118 -12.81 28.30 5.82
N ARG A 119 -12.71 27.82 7.07
CA ARG A 119 -12.71 28.69 8.25
C ARG A 119 -11.52 29.64 8.25
N LYS A 120 -10.32 29.13 8.03
CA LYS A 120 -9.11 29.94 7.93
C LYS A 120 -9.20 31.00 6.84
N LEU A 121 -9.73 30.64 5.67
CA LEU A 121 -9.94 31.59 4.58
C LEU A 121 -10.87 32.72 5.01
N ASN A 122 -12.01 32.39 5.63
CA ASN A 122 -12.95 33.40 6.11
C ASN A 122 -12.33 34.32 7.18
N GLU A 123 -11.55 33.77 8.11
CA GLU A 123 -10.84 34.56 9.13
C GLU A 123 -9.89 35.57 8.48
N VAL A 124 -9.07 35.13 7.52
CA VAL A 124 -8.14 36.00 6.79
C VAL A 124 -8.89 37.05 5.95
N THR A 125 -9.94 36.67 5.23
CA THR A 125 -10.73 37.61 4.41
C THR A 125 -11.45 38.66 5.28
N ILE A 126 -11.89 38.31 6.49
CA ILE A 126 -12.46 39.29 7.42
C ILE A 126 -11.37 40.25 7.92
N GLN A 127 -10.18 39.76 8.22
CA GLN A 127 -9.05 40.60 8.64
C GLN A 127 -8.63 41.59 7.54
N GLU A 128 -8.52 41.16 6.29
CA GLU A 128 -8.22 42.06 5.14
C GLU A 128 -9.26 43.18 5.03
N LYS A 129 -10.56 42.83 5.07
CA LYS A 129 -11.64 43.82 5.00
C LYS A 129 -11.66 44.82 6.17
N MET A 130 -11.21 44.41 7.36
CA MET A 130 -11.12 45.32 8.50
C MET A 130 -9.94 46.29 8.37
N ILE A 131 -8.84 45.88 7.74
CA ILE A 131 -7.70 46.76 7.46
C ILE A 131 -8.11 47.83 6.43
N ASP A 132 -8.78 47.44 5.36
CA ASP A 132 -9.25 48.38 4.31
C ASP A 132 -10.23 49.44 4.85
N VAL A 133 -11.00 49.15 5.91
CA VAL A 133 -11.92 50.13 6.52
C VAL A 133 -11.19 51.13 7.42
N VAL A 134 -10.10 50.71 8.08
CA VAL A 134 -9.32 51.59 8.97
C VAL A 134 -8.47 52.58 8.17
N GLU A 135 -7.97 52.21 6.99
CA GLU A 135 -7.19 53.14 6.14
C GLU A 135 -8.04 54.24 5.47
N VAL A 136 -9.37 54.09 5.39
CA VAL A 136 -10.27 55.06 4.75
C VAL A 136 -10.77 56.14 5.71
N ASP A 137 -10.72 55.91 7.03
CA ASP A 137 -11.17 56.86 8.05
C ASP A 137 -10.05 57.80 8.57
N GLU A 138 -8.82 57.71 8.04
CA GLU A 138 -7.67 58.56 8.43
C GLU A 138 -7.34 59.72 7.47
N GLU A 139 -8.16 60.02 6.44
CA GLU A 139 -8.00 61.19 5.54
C GLU A 139 -8.95 62.38 5.83
#